data_AF-V4AZT2-F1
#
_entry.id   AF-V4AZT2-F1
#
_cell.length_a   1.000
_cell.length_b   1.000
_cell.length_c   1.000
_cell.angle_alpha   90.00
_cell.angle_beta   90.00
_cell.angle_gamma   90.00
#
_symmetry.space_group_name_H-M   'P 1'
#
loop_
_entity.id
_entity.type
_entity.pdbx_description
1 polymer ?
#
loop_
_entity_poly.entity_id
_entity_poly.type
_entity_poly.pdbx_seq_one_letter_code
_entity_poly.pdbx_strand_id
1 'polypeptide(L)'
;MTTGIRQTVTRNKVKRQKRLMQDTLANLYSKYQSESNQVISFTTFYRLKPFWVKYPTEQDRQTCLCKTCENLGFMIKELYKNDVITTTCMDAIVEHVVCSTQDIDCMYGKCETCKEKRIITKPFDQNLVVTYSEWVTEKETRKLQKSGEMKDVTVTTKKETETFLGFLLDRVHDELWLKYRRHSYNIKNQFRHYKKVRKTLKSTKCFIHIDFAENFVGKLSSEIQSKHFGASKTQISLHTGYFITGSMEAIQSFCGVSDILQHDPITVWTTDNRESWNGETQRDKLFNPKLTENIVLHYFKY
;
A
#
# COMPACT_ATOMS: atom_id res chain seq x y z
N MET A 1 8.06 -3.07 -4.33
CA MET A 1 7.33 -3.56 -5.52
C MET A 1 7.42 -5.08 -5.56
N THR A 2 6.35 -5.76 -5.22
CA THR A 2 6.25 -7.22 -5.25
C THR A 2 4.98 -7.58 -6.02
N THR A 3 5.07 -8.56 -6.90
CA THR A 3 3.96 -9.04 -7.70
C THR A 3 3.20 -10.12 -6.93
N GLY A 4 1.88 -10.10 -6.97
CA GLY A 4 1.05 -11.12 -6.33
C GLY A 4 1.32 -12.52 -6.86
N ILE A 5 1.03 -13.56 -6.06
CA ILE A 5 1.28 -14.97 -6.40
C ILE A 5 0.61 -15.39 -7.72
N ARG A 6 -0.54 -14.77 -8.04
CA ARG A 6 -1.30 -15.05 -9.28
C ARG A 6 -0.76 -14.33 -10.51
N GLN A 7 0.11 -13.33 -10.35
CA GLN A 7 0.71 -12.61 -11.47
C GLN A 7 1.88 -13.42 -12.03
N THR A 8 1.63 -14.14 -13.12
CA THR A 8 2.59 -15.05 -13.75
C THR A 8 2.76 -14.72 -15.23
N VAL A 9 3.94 -15.02 -15.77
CA VAL A 9 4.26 -14.88 -17.19
C VAL A 9 4.60 -16.26 -17.73
N THR A 10 3.96 -16.63 -18.85
CA THR A 10 4.25 -17.88 -19.54
C THR A 10 4.93 -17.57 -20.87
N ARG A 11 6.06 -18.21 -21.12
CA ARG A 11 6.73 -18.19 -22.42
C ARG A 11 7.30 -19.56 -22.71
N ASN A 12 7.14 -20.05 -23.95
CA ASN A 12 7.60 -21.38 -24.38
C ASN A 12 7.15 -22.50 -23.42
N LYS A 13 5.87 -22.50 -23.03
CA LYS A 13 5.27 -23.45 -22.06
C LYS A 13 5.88 -23.45 -20.65
N VAL A 14 6.81 -22.53 -20.35
CA VAL A 14 7.36 -22.35 -19.00
C VAL A 14 6.65 -21.19 -18.31
N LYS A 15 5.94 -21.49 -17.22
CA LYS A 15 5.26 -20.51 -16.37
C LYS A 15 6.18 -20.09 -15.22
N ARG A 16 6.36 -18.78 -15.04
CA ARG A 16 7.17 -18.21 -13.95
C ARG A 16 6.39 -17.07 -13.27
N GLN A 17 6.65 -16.85 -11.99
CA GLN A 17 6.14 -15.67 -11.28
C GLN A 17 6.69 -14.41 -11.93
N LYS A 18 5.81 -13.43 -12.21
CA LYS A 18 6.22 -12.11 -12.70
C LYS A 18 7.21 -11.52 -11.68
N ARG A 19 8.24 -10.82 -12.15
CA ARG A 19 9.11 -10.01 -11.29
C ARG A 19 9.25 -8.63 -11.93
N LEU A 20 9.28 -7.60 -11.10
CA LEU A 20 9.40 -6.23 -11.57
C LEU A 20 10.84 -5.77 -11.43
N MET A 21 11.33 -5.08 -12.46
CA MET A 21 12.62 -4.41 -12.36
C MET A 21 12.54 -3.29 -11.33
N GLN A 22 13.56 -3.22 -10.48
CA GLN A 22 13.65 -2.23 -9.41
C GLN A 22 14.45 -1.00 -9.81
N ASP A 23 15.11 -1.02 -10.98
CA ASP A 23 15.96 0.03 -11.50
C ASP A 23 15.96 0.00 -13.04
N THR A 24 16.56 1.00 -13.68
CA THR A 24 16.74 1.08 -15.12
C THR A 24 17.73 0.01 -15.61
N LEU A 25 17.57 -0.45 -16.85
CA LEU A 25 18.53 -1.40 -17.45
C LEU A 25 19.95 -0.86 -17.52
N ALA A 26 20.12 0.45 -17.74
CA ALA A 26 21.43 1.08 -17.80
C ALA A 26 22.16 0.97 -16.45
N ASN A 27 21.45 1.26 -15.35
CA ASN A 27 22.00 1.12 -14.00
C ASN A 27 22.28 -0.35 -13.65
N LEU A 28 21.34 -1.26 -13.98
CA LEU A 28 21.53 -2.69 -13.77
C LEU A 28 22.71 -3.25 -14.56
N TYR A 29 22.93 -2.77 -15.78
CA TYR A 29 24.08 -3.16 -16.60
C TYR A 29 25.40 -2.63 -16.02
N SER A 30 25.43 -1.36 -15.62
CA SER A 30 26.61 -0.77 -14.96
C SER A 30 26.97 -1.54 -13.69
N LYS A 31 25.96 -1.90 -12.90
CA LYS A 31 26.13 -2.73 -11.71
C LYS A 31 26.62 -4.14 -12.06
N TYR A 32 26.04 -4.78 -13.08
CA TYR A 32 26.49 -6.07 -13.57
C TYR A 32 27.97 -6.05 -13.98
N GLN A 33 28.42 -5.00 -14.69
CA GLN A 33 29.83 -4.86 -15.06
C GLN A 33 30.75 -4.69 -13.86
N SER A 34 30.28 -4.05 -12.78
CA SER A 34 31.06 -3.89 -11.55
C SER A 34 31.14 -5.16 -10.69
N GLU A 35 30.14 -6.03 -10.77
CA GLU A 35 30.02 -7.23 -9.92
C GLU A 35 30.43 -8.53 -10.65
N SER A 36 30.50 -8.52 -11.98
CA SER A 36 30.79 -9.67 -12.83
C SER A 36 32.12 -9.52 -13.55
N ASN A 37 32.91 -10.59 -13.59
CA ASN A 37 34.12 -10.68 -14.43
C ASN A 37 33.80 -10.97 -15.91
N GLN A 38 32.53 -11.11 -16.29
CA GLN A 38 32.12 -11.40 -17.66
C GLN A 38 31.92 -10.11 -18.47
N VAL A 39 32.63 -10.00 -19.59
CA VAL A 39 32.48 -8.88 -20.54
C VAL A 39 31.35 -9.20 -21.52
N ILE A 40 30.16 -8.69 -21.24
CA ILE A 40 29.03 -8.73 -22.19
C ILE A 40 28.61 -7.32 -22.57
N SER A 41 28.13 -7.15 -23.80
CA SER A 41 27.58 -5.87 -24.25
C SER A 41 26.20 -5.58 -23.63
N PHE A 42 25.80 -4.31 -23.59
CA PHE A 42 24.47 -3.89 -23.12
C PHE A 42 23.34 -4.61 -23.87
N THR A 43 23.49 -4.77 -25.19
CA THR A 43 22.52 -5.49 -26.04
C THR A 43 22.39 -6.96 -25.64
N THR A 44 23.52 -7.63 -25.36
CA THR A 44 23.51 -9.02 -24.90
C THR A 44 22.88 -9.13 -23.51
N PHE A 45 23.23 -8.24 -22.58
CA PHE A 45 22.60 -8.17 -21.26
C PHE A 45 21.08 -7.99 -21.35
N TYR A 46 20.61 -7.07 -22.20
CA TYR A 46 19.19 -6.84 -22.43
C TYR A 46 18.46 -8.08 -22.97
N ARG A 47 19.08 -8.80 -23.91
CA ARG A 47 18.53 -10.01 -24.52
C ARG A 47 18.49 -11.18 -23.54
N LEU A 48 19.48 -11.29 -22.66
CA LEU A 48 19.55 -12.31 -21.62
C LEU A 48 18.63 -12.03 -20.43
N LYS A 49 18.03 -10.83 -20.35
CA LYS A 49 17.01 -10.52 -19.34
C LYS A 49 15.92 -11.61 -19.31
N PRO A 50 15.69 -12.27 -18.17
CA PRO A 50 14.68 -13.31 -18.06
C PRO A 50 13.29 -12.80 -18.48
N PHE A 51 12.54 -13.63 -19.21
CA PHE A 51 11.25 -13.20 -19.80
C PHE A 51 10.18 -12.84 -18.76
N TRP A 52 10.32 -13.37 -17.54
CA TRP A 52 9.42 -13.11 -16.42
C TRP A 52 9.77 -11.83 -15.65
N VAL A 53 10.87 -11.17 -15.99
CA VAL A 53 11.27 -9.85 -15.45
C VAL A 53 10.72 -8.76 -16.37
N LYS A 54 9.79 -7.96 -15.86
CA LYS A 54 9.08 -6.90 -16.59
C LYS A 54 9.37 -5.52 -16.02
N TYR A 55 9.21 -4.49 -16.85
CA TYR A 55 9.16 -3.13 -16.35
C TYR A 55 7.92 -2.95 -15.49
N PRO A 56 8.01 -2.18 -14.38
CA PRO A 56 6.83 -1.77 -13.63
C PRO A 56 5.94 -0.89 -14.50
N THR A 57 4.67 -1.26 -14.62
CA THR A 57 3.61 -0.37 -15.13
C THR A 57 3.17 0.59 -14.02
N GLU A 58 2.29 1.56 -14.32
CA GLU A 58 1.74 2.46 -13.29
C GLU A 58 1.03 1.71 -12.16
N GLN A 59 0.34 0.62 -12.48
CA GLN A 59 -0.33 -0.25 -11.51
C GLN A 59 0.63 -1.07 -10.65
N ASP A 60 1.88 -1.25 -11.11
CA ASP A 60 2.92 -2.01 -10.40
C ASP A 60 3.72 -1.15 -9.41
N ARG A 61 3.55 0.18 -9.43
CA ARG A 61 4.24 1.10 -8.54
C ARG A 61 3.65 0.98 -7.13
N GLN A 62 4.50 0.98 -6.10
CA GLN A 62 4.05 1.05 -4.70
C GLN A 62 3.68 2.49 -4.35
N THR A 63 2.59 2.96 -4.97
CA THR A 63 1.94 4.20 -4.63
C THR A 63 0.81 3.91 -3.65
N CYS A 64 0.52 4.86 -2.75
CA CYS A 64 -0.67 4.78 -1.91
C CYS A 64 -1.90 4.67 -2.81
N LEU A 65 -2.78 3.69 -2.55
CA LEU A 65 -4.10 3.57 -3.19
C LEU A 65 -5.21 4.09 -2.28
N CYS A 66 -4.84 4.87 -1.27
CA CYS A 66 -5.76 5.54 -0.39
C CYS A 66 -6.59 6.60 -1.11
N LYS A 67 -7.83 6.76 -0.66
CA LYS A 67 -8.77 7.81 -1.10
C LYS A 67 -8.12 9.21 -1.13
N THR A 68 -7.30 9.55 -0.14
CA THR A 68 -6.60 10.84 -0.06
C THR A 68 -5.67 11.06 -1.25
N CYS A 69 -4.85 10.07 -1.62
CA CYS A 69 -3.93 10.20 -2.76
C CYS A 69 -4.69 10.15 -4.09
N GLU A 70 -5.64 9.24 -4.23
CA GLU A 70 -6.41 9.07 -5.47
C GLU A 70 -7.25 10.32 -5.80
N ASN A 71 -8.02 10.83 -4.82
CA ASN A 71 -8.86 12.01 -5.05
C ASN A 71 -8.02 13.25 -5.33
N LEU A 72 -6.94 13.48 -4.56
CA LEU A 72 -6.04 14.59 -4.83
C LEU A 72 -5.39 14.46 -6.20
N GLY A 73 -5.01 13.24 -6.60
CA GLY A 73 -4.48 12.95 -7.92
C GLY A 73 -5.46 13.27 -9.05
N PHE A 74 -6.75 12.95 -8.91
CA PHE A 74 -7.77 13.33 -9.89
C PHE A 74 -7.91 14.85 -10.03
N MET A 75 -7.96 15.57 -8.91
CA MET A 75 -8.08 17.03 -8.91
C MET A 75 -6.85 17.70 -9.53
N ILE A 76 -5.62 17.26 -9.18
CA ILE A 76 -4.37 17.77 -9.74
C ILE A 76 -4.28 17.50 -11.25
N LYS A 77 -4.75 16.34 -11.72
CA LYS A 77 -4.79 16.03 -13.15
C LYS A 77 -5.71 17.00 -13.91
N GLU A 78 -6.86 17.35 -13.34
CA GLU A 78 -7.77 18.30 -13.97
C GLU A 78 -7.21 19.73 -13.95
N LEU A 79 -6.55 20.16 -12.86
CA LEU A 79 -5.83 21.45 -12.83
C LEU A 79 -4.71 21.52 -13.90
N TYR A 80 -3.95 20.44 -14.06
CA TYR A 80 -2.89 20.36 -15.08
C TYR A 80 -3.44 20.39 -16.51
N LYS A 81 -4.55 19.68 -16.75
CA LYS A 81 -5.23 19.65 -18.05
C LYS A 81 -5.76 21.02 -18.48
N ASN A 82 -6.18 21.85 -17.52
CA ASN A 82 -6.63 23.22 -17.75
C ASN A 82 -5.49 24.27 -17.64
N ASP A 83 -4.23 23.82 -17.72
CA ASP A 83 -3.01 24.64 -17.64
C ASP A 83 -2.91 25.57 -16.41
N VAL A 84 -3.54 25.20 -15.28
CA VAL A 84 -3.45 25.97 -14.03
C VAL A 84 -2.10 25.74 -13.35
N ILE A 85 -1.56 24.52 -13.44
CA ILE A 85 -0.30 24.08 -12.82
C ILE A 85 0.63 23.43 -13.84
N THR A 86 1.93 23.41 -13.55
CA THR A 86 2.97 22.95 -14.48
C THR A 86 3.33 21.47 -14.35
N THR A 87 2.85 20.77 -13.32
CA THR A 87 3.19 19.38 -13.07
C THR A 87 2.05 18.62 -12.40
N THR A 88 1.97 17.32 -12.68
CA THR A 88 1.07 16.38 -11.97
C THR A 88 1.79 15.65 -10.82
N CYS A 89 3.10 15.88 -10.65
CA CYS A 89 3.89 15.24 -9.61
C CYS A 89 3.55 15.86 -8.24
N MET A 90 2.79 15.13 -7.42
CA MET A 90 2.39 15.57 -6.08
C MET A 90 3.58 15.91 -5.17
N ASP A 91 4.68 15.16 -5.27
CA ASP A 91 5.88 15.42 -4.46
C ASP A 91 6.52 16.77 -4.81
N ALA A 92 6.59 17.11 -6.10
CA ALA A 92 7.08 18.41 -6.54
C ALA A 92 6.16 19.55 -6.08
N ILE A 93 4.83 19.34 -6.14
CA ILE A 93 3.86 20.32 -5.64
C ILE A 93 4.05 20.56 -4.13
N VAL A 94 4.23 19.48 -3.35
CA VAL A 94 4.48 19.58 -1.91
C VAL A 94 5.76 20.37 -1.63
N GLU A 95 6.85 20.10 -2.36
CA GLU A 95 8.13 20.80 -2.19
C GLU A 95 8.02 22.32 -2.32
N HIS A 96 7.11 22.82 -3.16
CA HIS A 96 6.88 24.26 -3.30
C HIS A 96 6.06 24.88 -2.17
N VAL A 97 5.18 24.11 -1.52
CA VAL A 97 4.30 24.62 -0.46
C VAL A 97 4.86 24.46 0.95
N VAL A 98 5.94 23.71 1.15
CA VAL A 98 6.61 23.58 2.46
C VAL A 98 8.05 24.10 2.42
N CYS A 99 8.62 24.41 3.58
CA CYS A 99 10.04 24.75 3.68
C CYS A 99 10.93 23.50 3.52
N SER A 100 10.49 22.36 4.05
CA SER A 100 11.20 21.09 3.93
C SER A 100 10.22 19.93 4.00
N THR A 101 10.37 18.96 3.09
CA THR A 101 9.60 17.70 3.10
C THR A 101 10.11 16.68 4.11
N GLN A 102 11.26 16.95 4.72
CA GLN A 102 11.87 16.11 5.75
C GLN A 102 11.56 16.60 7.16
N ASP A 103 11.07 17.83 7.30
CA ASP A 103 10.72 18.42 8.56
C ASP A 103 9.28 18.07 8.96
N ILE A 104 9.11 17.56 10.18
CA ILE A 104 7.80 17.11 10.67
C ILE A 104 6.85 18.29 10.88
N ASP A 105 7.34 19.43 11.37
CA ASP A 105 6.51 20.58 11.69
C ASP A 105 5.98 21.25 10.42
N CYS A 106 6.80 21.32 9.37
CA CYS A 106 6.36 21.70 8.02
C CYS A 106 5.22 20.80 7.54
N MET A 107 5.43 19.48 7.55
CA MET A 107 4.50 18.51 6.97
C MET A 107 3.22 18.30 7.79
N TYR A 108 3.28 18.61 9.10
CA TYR A 108 2.13 18.58 10.01
C TYR A 108 1.41 19.92 10.12
N GLY A 109 1.92 20.98 9.49
CA GLY A 109 1.28 22.32 9.50
C GLY A 109 1.51 23.12 10.78
N LYS A 110 2.60 22.83 11.51
CA LYS A 110 3.04 23.58 12.70
C LYS A 110 4.10 24.64 12.39
N CYS A 111 4.67 24.63 11.19
CA CYS A 111 5.69 25.59 10.79
C CYS A 111 5.07 26.95 10.46
N GLU A 112 5.45 27.98 11.20
CA GLU A 112 4.98 29.36 11.01
C GLU A 112 5.40 29.96 9.66
N THR A 113 6.52 29.51 9.08
CA THR A 113 7.06 30.05 7.84
C THR A 113 6.32 29.57 6.59
N CYS A 114 5.84 28.32 6.57
CA CYS A 114 5.15 27.79 5.39
C CYS A 114 3.64 27.75 5.50
N LYS A 115 3.02 28.01 6.65
CA LYS A 115 1.56 27.89 6.86
C LYS A 115 0.70 28.66 5.85
N GLU A 116 1.23 29.75 5.28
CA GLU A 116 0.54 30.60 4.31
C GLU A 116 0.91 30.29 2.85
N LYS A 117 1.90 29.41 2.60
CA LYS A 117 2.33 29.09 1.24
C LYS A 117 1.21 28.39 0.47
N ARG A 118 1.06 28.80 -0.79
CA ARG A 118 0.08 28.27 -1.74
C ARG A 118 0.78 27.69 -2.97
N ILE A 119 0.02 26.98 -3.79
CA ILE A 119 0.47 26.28 -4.99
C ILE A 119 0.69 27.38 -6.01
N ILE A 120 1.80 27.28 -6.73
CA ILE A 120 2.11 28.23 -7.79
C ILE A 120 1.19 27.90 -8.97
N THR A 121 0.40 28.90 -9.39
CA THR A 121 -0.54 28.77 -10.50
C THR A 121 -0.21 29.75 -11.62
N LYS A 122 -0.55 29.37 -12.84
CA LYS A 122 -0.61 30.28 -14.00
C LYS A 122 -1.95 31.04 -13.97
N PRO A 123 -2.10 32.16 -14.70
CA PRO A 123 -3.40 32.80 -14.87
C PRO A 123 -4.42 31.84 -15.49
N PHE A 124 -5.63 31.77 -14.92
CA PHE A 124 -6.71 30.90 -15.38
C PHE A 124 -8.08 31.53 -15.13
N ASP A 125 -9.10 31.05 -15.83
CA ASP A 125 -10.49 31.43 -15.59
C ASP A 125 -11.07 30.67 -14.40
N GLN A 126 -11.32 31.37 -13.30
CA GLN A 126 -11.85 30.78 -12.07
C GLN A 126 -13.28 30.26 -12.25
N ASN A 127 -14.05 30.81 -13.19
CA ASN A 127 -15.45 30.46 -13.44
C ASN A 127 -15.61 29.37 -14.49
N LEU A 128 -14.52 28.81 -15.01
CA LEU A 128 -14.58 27.66 -15.91
C LEU A 128 -15.16 26.46 -15.17
N VAL A 129 -16.22 25.88 -15.71
CA VAL A 129 -16.81 24.65 -15.17
C VAL A 129 -15.98 23.46 -15.64
N VAL A 130 -15.58 22.62 -14.67
CA VAL A 130 -14.77 21.42 -14.90
C VAL A 130 -15.39 20.22 -14.21
N THR A 131 -15.16 19.04 -14.79
CA THR A 131 -15.66 17.77 -14.27
C THR A 131 -14.49 16.84 -14.00
N TYR A 132 -14.47 16.24 -12.81
CA TYR A 132 -13.42 15.29 -12.41
C TYR A 132 -14.00 14.13 -11.61
N SER A 133 -13.29 13.01 -11.66
CA SER A 133 -13.64 11.85 -10.84
C SER A 133 -13.20 12.02 -9.39
N GLU A 134 -13.98 11.49 -8.47
CA GLU A 134 -13.54 11.26 -7.09
C GLU A 134 -14.13 9.97 -6.51
N TRP A 135 -13.39 9.33 -5.61
CA TRP A 135 -13.94 8.30 -4.76
C TRP A 135 -14.75 8.96 -3.65
N VAL A 136 -16.00 8.53 -3.46
CA VAL A 136 -16.89 8.98 -2.39
C VAL A 136 -17.32 7.75 -1.58
N THR A 137 -17.52 7.93 -0.27
CA THR A 137 -17.94 6.86 0.64
C THR A 137 -19.24 7.32 1.26
N GLU A 138 -20.34 6.69 0.87
CA GLU A 138 -21.69 7.08 1.27
C GLU A 138 -22.38 5.89 1.95
N LYS A 139 -23.31 6.18 2.86
CA LYS A 139 -24.19 5.17 3.44
C LYS A 139 -25.41 5.04 2.51
N GLU A 140 -25.55 3.88 1.90
CA GLU A 140 -26.70 3.54 1.06
C GLU A 140 -27.53 2.48 1.76
N THR A 141 -28.83 2.71 1.91
CA THR A 141 -29.75 1.71 2.44
C THR A 141 -30.09 0.71 1.33
N ARG A 142 -29.57 -0.51 1.44
CA ARG A 142 -29.86 -1.58 0.48
C ARG A 142 -30.80 -2.62 1.07
N LYS A 143 -31.76 -3.07 0.27
CA LYS A 143 -32.57 -4.25 0.61
C LYS A 143 -31.70 -5.50 0.52
N LEU A 144 -31.59 -6.24 1.61
CA LEU A 144 -30.96 -7.55 1.60
C LEU A 144 -31.81 -8.49 0.74
N GLN A 145 -31.20 -9.02 -0.33
CA GLN A 145 -31.87 -9.93 -1.28
C GLN A 145 -32.50 -11.17 -0.63
N LYS A 146 -32.16 -11.49 0.63
CA LYS A 146 -32.61 -12.69 1.35
C LYS A 146 -33.67 -12.47 2.44
N SER A 147 -33.76 -11.30 3.09
CA SER A 147 -34.76 -11.06 4.15
C SER A 147 -35.71 -9.91 3.85
N GLY A 148 -35.45 -9.10 2.82
CA GLY A 148 -36.23 -7.89 2.55
C GLY A 148 -35.95 -6.73 3.52
N GLU A 149 -35.13 -6.94 4.56
CA GLU A 149 -34.71 -5.88 5.47
C GLU A 149 -33.82 -4.85 4.76
N MET A 150 -34.07 -3.60 5.13
CA MET A 150 -33.27 -2.45 4.76
C MET A 150 -32.06 -2.39 5.69
N LYS A 151 -30.86 -2.52 5.15
CA LYS A 151 -29.62 -2.35 5.91
C LYS A 151 -28.80 -1.22 5.32
N ASP A 152 -28.30 -0.35 6.19
CA ASP A 152 -27.34 0.67 5.80
C ASP A 152 -26.00 0.02 5.51
N VAL A 153 -25.58 0.12 4.26
CA VAL A 153 -24.29 -0.37 3.78
C VAL A 153 -23.43 0.83 3.44
N THR A 154 -22.18 0.81 3.90
CA THR A 154 -21.19 1.81 3.46
C THR A 154 -20.64 1.38 2.12
N VAL A 155 -20.90 2.16 1.07
CA VAL A 155 -20.45 1.89 -0.29
C VAL A 155 -19.42 2.95 -0.68
N THR A 156 -18.28 2.50 -1.21
CA THR A 156 -17.31 3.39 -1.82
C THR A 156 -17.43 3.28 -3.34
N THR A 157 -17.79 4.38 -3.99
CA THR A 157 -17.98 4.45 -5.44
C THR A 157 -17.17 5.58 -6.04
N LYS A 158 -16.83 5.43 -7.31
CA LYS A 158 -16.23 6.49 -8.11
C LYS A 158 -17.35 7.31 -8.73
N LYS A 159 -17.35 8.62 -8.49
CA LYS A 159 -18.37 9.56 -8.96
C LYS A 159 -17.70 10.66 -9.79
N GLU A 160 -18.39 11.15 -10.81
CA GLU A 160 -18.01 12.38 -11.51
C GLU A 160 -18.64 13.58 -10.80
N THR A 161 -17.81 14.55 -10.45
CA THR A 161 -18.20 15.77 -9.74
C THR A 161 -17.88 16.98 -10.63
N GLU A 162 -18.85 17.88 -10.77
CA GLU A 162 -18.70 19.14 -11.50
C GLU A 162 -18.50 20.29 -10.52
N THR A 163 -17.59 21.22 -10.83
CA THR A 163 -17.32 22.41 -10.02
C THR A 163 -16.67 23.50 -10.85
N PHE A 164 -16.55 24.71 -10.31
CA PHE A 164 -15.77 25.78 -10.93
C PHE A 164 -14.28 25.58 -10.65
N LEU A 165 -13.43 25.91 -11.62
CA LEU A 165 -11.99 25.70 -11.57
C LEU A 165 -11.33 26.41 -10.38
N GLY A 166 -11.82 27.59 -9.98
CA GLY A 166 -11.40 28.28 -8.76
C GLY A 166 -11.65 27.45 -7.49
N PHE A 167 -12.87 26.93 -7.32
CA PHE A 167 -13.20 26.08 -6.16
C PHE A 167 -12.45 24.75 -6.17
N LEU A 168 -12.15 24.19 -7.36
CA LEU A 168 -11.30 23.02 -7.48
C LEU A 168 -9.89 23.30 -6.92
N LEU A 169 -9.31 24.45 -7.25
CA LEU A 169 -7.99 24.85 -6.74
C LEU A 169 -8.01 25.02 -5.21
N ASP A 170 -9.04 25.66 -4.65
CA ASP A 170 -9.20 25.81 -3.20
C ASP A 170 -9.33 24.44 -2.51
N ARG A 171 -10.10 23.51 -3.11
CA ARG A 171 -10.24 22.15 -2.60
C ARG A 171 -8.92 21.38 -2.65
N VAL A 172 -8.15 21.50 -3.73
CA VAL A 172 -6.80 20.93 -3.82
C VAL A 172 -5.92 21.50 -2.71
N HIS A 173 -6.03 22.80 -2.46
CA HIS A 173 -5.32 23.49 -1.40
C HIS A 173 -5.60 22.90 -0.02
N ASP A 174 -6.87 22.75 0.32
CA ASP A 174 -7.31 22.21 1.60
C ASP A 174 -6.91 20.75 1.77
N GLU A 175 -7.12 19.91 0.75
CA GLU A 175 -6.78 18.49 0.81
C GLU A 175 -5.25 18.28 0.90
N LEU A 176 -4.48 19.14 0.23
CA LEU A 176 -3.02 19.16 0.34
C LEU A 176 -2.60 19.53 1.77
N TRP A 177 -3.15 20.61 2.33
CA TRP A 177 -2.76 21.16 3.63
C TRP A 177 -3.21 20.33 4.81
N LEU A 178 -4.46 19.86 4.81
CA LEU A 178 -5.11 19.16 5.93
C LEU A 178 -4.76 17.68 5.98
N LYS A 179 -4.57 17.02 4.82
CA LYS A 179 -4.46 15.56 4.76
C LYS A 179 -3.18 15.09 4.10
N TYR A 180 -2.90 15.52 2.87
CA TYR A 180 -1.90 14.87 2.03
C TYR A 180 -0.46 15.04 2.54
N ARG A 181 -0.04 16.24 2.96
CA ARG A 181 1.35 16.46 3.42
C ARG A 181 1.71 15.55 4.58
N ARG A 182 0.90 15.55 5.64
CA ARG A 182 1.05 14.65 6.78
C ARG A 182 1.08 13.18 6.35
N HIS A 183 0.17 12.80 5.46
CA HIS A 183 0.10 11.44 4.94
C HIS A 183 1.38 11.03 4.17
N SER A 184 1.84 11.87 3.23
CA SER A 184 3.06 11.66 2.44
C SER A 184 4.30 11.57 3.35
N TYR A 185 4.41 12.47 4.35
CA TYR A 185 5.48 12.41 5.34
C TYR A 185 5.46 11.08 6.11
N ASN A 186 4.29 10.66 6.58
CA ASN A 186 4.16 9.43 7.36
C ASN A 186 4.57 8.20 6.56
N ILE A 187 4.11 8.06 5.31
CA ILE A 187 4.54 6.96 4.43
C ILE A 187 6.06 6.97 4.26
N LYS A 188 6.63 8.12 3.88
CA LYS A 188 8.08 8.25 3.63
C LYS A 188 8.89 8.00 4.90
N ASN A 189 8.43 8.47 6.05
CA ASN A 189 9.09 8.29 7.33
C ASN A 189 9.01 6.83 7.82
N GLN A 190 7.84 6.19 7.73
CA GLN A 190 7.67 4.77 8.04
C GLN A 190 8.57 3.91 7.15
N PHE A 191 8.61 4.19 5.85
CA PHE A 191 9.47 3.45 4.92
C PHE A 191 10.96 3.64 5.21
N ARG A 192 11.39 4.86 5.57
CA ARG A 192 12.76 5.14 6.01
C ARG A 192 13.10 4.35 7.27
N HIS A 193 12.22 4.36 8.27
CA HIS A 193 12.42 3.64 9.52
C HIS A 193 12.48 2.12 9.29
N TYR A 194 11.54 1.58 8.52
CA TYR A 194 11.53 0.17 8.11
C TYR A 194 12.84 -0.25 7.42
N LYS A 195 13.33 0.56 6.45
CA LYS A 195 14.62 0.31 5.80
C LYS A 195 15.78 0.35 6.79
N LYS A 196 15.77 1.29 7.73
CA LYS A 196 16.80 1.42 8.77
C LYS A 196 16.82 0.19 9.66
N VAL A 197 15.67 -0.20 10.24
CA VAL A 197 15.54 -1.37 11.12
C VAL A 197 16.00 -2.64 10.42
N ARG A 198 15.58 -2.84 9.15
CA ARG A 198 16.00 -4.01 8.37
C ARG A 198 17.52 -4.05 8.11
N LYS A 199 18.16 -2.89 7.94
CA LYS A 199 19.63 -2.79 7.74
C LYS A 199 20.43 -2.91 9.04
N THR A 200 19.87 -2.49 10.17
CA THR A 200 20.56 -2.44 11.47
C THR A 200 20.03 -3.49 12.46
N LEU A 201 19.52 -4.62 11.95
CA LEU A 201 18.94 -5.66 12.78
C LEU A 201 20.07 -6.38 13.55
N LYS A 202 20.02 -6.33 14.88
CA LYS A 202 20.98 -7.02 15.75
C LYS A 202 20.65 -8.51 15.84
N SER A 203 21.65 -9.36 16.09
CA SER A 203 21.49 -10.82 16.24
C SER A 203 20.46 -11.24 17.30
N THR A 204 20.23 -10.41 18.30
CA THR A 204 19.27 -10.64 19.38
C THR A 204 17.85 -10.16 19.08
N LYS A 205 17.61 -9.55 17.91
CA LYS A 205 16.31 -8.98 17.53
C LYS A 205 15.71 -9.71 16.34
N CYS A 206 14.37 -9.71 16.29
CA CYS A 206 13.59 -10.21 15.19
C CYS A 206 12.82 -9.06 14.54
N PHE A 207 12.82 -9.04 13.21
CA PHE A 207 12.02 -8.14 12.39
C PHE A 207 10.83 -8.94 11.86
N ILE A 208 9.61 -8.49 12.15
CA ILE A 208 8.38 -9.15 11.71
C ILE A 208 7.60 -8.17 10.82
N HIS A 209 7.19 -8.63 9.64
CA HIS A 209 6.32 -7.91 8.72
C HIS A 209 5.09 -8.75 8.44
N ILE A 210 3.93 -8.21 8.77
CA ILE A 210 2.63 -8.85 8.62
C ILE A 210 1.83 -8.03 7.61
N ASP A 211 1.29 -8.72 6.61
CA ASP A 211 0.36 -8.12 5.64
C ASP A 211 -1.04 -8.00 6.27
N PHE A 212 -1.93 -7.21 5.69
CA PHE A 212 -3.30 -7.14 6.16
C PHE A 212 -3.97 -8.51 6.12
N ALA A 213 -4.70 -8.83 7.17
CA ALA A 213 -5.44 -10.08 7.23
C ALA A 213 -6.56 -10.10 6.18
N GLU A 214 -6.75 -11.25 5.56
CA GLU A 214 -7.86 -11.47 4.64
C GLU A 214 -8.86 -12.47 5.25
N ASN A 215 -10.15 -12.19 5.08
CA ASN A 215 -11.21 -13.13 5.47
C ASN A 215 -11.34 -14.22 4.41
N PHE A 216 -11.06 -15.46 4.80
CA PHE A 216 -11.25 -16.65 3.99
C PHE A 216 -12.52 -17.38 4.39
N VAL A 217 -13.35 -17.70 3.39
CA VAL A 217 -14.54 -18.53 3.58
C VAL A 217 -14.09 -20.00 3.66
N GLY A 218 -14.32 -20.63 4.81
CA GLY A 218 -14.11 -22.05 5.00
C GLY A 218 -15.14 -22.86 4.19
N LYS A 219 -14.67 -23.53 3.13
CA LYS A 219 -15.46 -24.47 2.35
C LYS A 219 -15.06 -25.89 2.71
N LEU A 220 -16.02 -26.76 2.98
CA LEU A 220 -15.75 -28.19 3.17
C LEU A 220 -15.46 -28.86 1.81
N SER A 221 -14.70 -29.95 1.85
CA SER A 221 -14.36 -30.74 0.65
C SER A 221 -15.60 -31.39 -0.01
N SER A 222 -16.62 -31.69 0.80
CA SER A 222 -17.94 -32.14 0.36
C SER A 222 -19.02 -31.36 1.09
N GLU A 223 -19.81 -30.57 0.36
CA GLU A 223 -20.91 -29.76 0.88
C GLU A 223 -22.21 -30.15 0.16
N ILE A 224 -23.26 -30.40 0.94
CA ILE A 224 -24.62 -30.48 0.38
C ILE A 224 -25.01 -29.15 -0.26
N GLN A 225 -25.85 -29.20 -1.30
CA GLN A 225 -26.24 -28.04 -2.10
C GLN A 225 -26.77 -26.87 -1.24
N SER A 226 -27.55 -27.17 -0.20
CA SER A 226 -28.09 -26.17 0.73
C SER A 226 -26.99 -25.45 1.54
N LYS A 227 -25.88 -26.11 1.89
CA LYS A 227 -24.72 -25.48 2.54
C LYS A 227 -23.84 -24.74 1.54
N HIS A 228 -23.74 -25.24 0.31
CA HIS A 228 -22.99 -24.59 -0.76
C HIS A 228 -23.56 -23.20 -1.12
N PHE A 229 -24.89 -23.07 -1.19
CA PHE A 229 -25.61 -21.82 -1.48
C PHE A 229 -26.13 -21.07 -0.24
N GLY A 230 -26.00 -21.68 0.94
CA GLY A 230 -26.38 -21.11 2.23
C GLY A 230 -25.47 -19.96 2.68
N ALA A 231 -25.98 -19.10 3.57
CA ALA A 231 -25.24 -17.97 4.14
C ALA A 231 -24.32 -18.37 5.32
N SER A 232 -24.39 -19.63 5.78
CA SER A 232 -23.78 -20.12 7.02
C SER A 232 -22.34 -20.62 6.87
N LYS A 233 -21.54 -19.98 6.01
CA LYS A 233 -20.13 -20.39 5.84
C LYS A 233 -19.28 -19.66 6.87
N THR A 234 -18.59 -20.43 7.70
CA THR A 234 -17.62 -19.91 8.66
C THR A 234 -16.52 -19.17 7.91
N GLN A 235 -16.21 -17.96 8.35
CA GLN A 235 -15.06 -17.22 7.86
C GLN A 235 -13.96 -17.27 8.92
N ILE A 236 -12.70 -17.30 8.46
CA ILE A 236 -11.50 -17.17 9.27
C ILE A 236 -10.63 -16.07 8.68
N SER A 237 -9.86 -15.39 9.50
CA SER A 237 -8.85 -14.43 9.05
C SER A 237 -7.49 -15.11 8.97
N LEU A 238 -6.79 -14.91 7.86
CA LEU A 238 -5.42 -15.36 7.69
C LEU A 238 -4.46 -14.16 7.84
N HIS A 239 -3.56 -14.24 8.80
CA HIS A 239 -2.51 -13.25 9.07
C HIS A 239 -1.21 -13.73 8.45
N THR A 240 -0.98 -13.36 7.19
CA THR A 240 0.25 -13.78 6.50
C THR A 240 1.38 -12.80 6.77
N GLY A 241 2.57 -13.33 7.05
CA GLY A 241 3.72 -12.51 7.34
C GLY A 241 5.03 -13.21 7.06
N TYR A 242 6.11 -12.47 7.25
CA TYR A 242 7.44 -13.02 7.30
C TYR A 242 8.25 -12.38 8.42
N PHE A 243 9.25 -13.10 8.89
CA PHE A 243 10.21 -12.58 9.83
C PHE A 243 11.65 -12.88 9.42
N ILE A 244 12.55 -12.05 9.96
CA ILE A 244 13.99 -12.17 9.80
C ILE A 244 14.58 -12.00 11.20
N THR A 245 15.46 -12.90 11.61
CA THR A 245 16.23 -12.75 12.86
C THR A 245 17.62 -12.23 12.52
N GLY A 246 18.24 -11.41 13.37
CA GLY A 246 19.57 -10.88 13.04
C GLY A 246 20.67 -11.94 12.99
N SER A 247 20.41 -13.16 13.45
CA SER A 247 21.32 -14.32 13.34
C SER A 247 21.08 -15.17 12.08
N MET A 248 19.98 -14.93 11.34
CA MET A 248 19.64 -15.68 10.13
C MET A 248 19.55 -14.73 8.92
N GLU A 249 20.30 -15.02 7.88
CA GLU A 249 20.16 -14.30 6.60
C GLU A 249 18.86 -14.68 5.86
N ALA A 250 18.27 -15.84 6.20
CA ALA A 250 17.11 -16.38 5.52
C ALA A 250 15.79 -15.77 6.05
N ILE A 251 14.93 -15.36 5.11
CA ILE A 251 13.55 -14.93 5.37
C ILE A 251 12.70 -16.16 5.69
N GLN A 252 11.96 -16.13 6.80
CA GLN A 252 10.98 -17.16 7.14
C GLN A 252 9.56 -16.61 7.04
N SER A 253 8.69 -17.30 6.32
CA SER A 253 7.27 -16.94 6.19
C SER A 253 6.41 -17.68 7.21
N PHE A 254 5.32 -17.07 7.65
CA PHE A 254 4.31 -17.69 8.51
C PHE A 254 2.90 -17.26 8.11
N CYS A 255 1.91 -17.97 8.63
CA CYS A 255 0.49 -17.65 8.50
C CYS A 255 -0.20 -17.98 9.82
N GLY A 256 -0.66 -16.94 10.53
CA GLY A 256 -1.52 -17.07 11.70
C GLY A 256 -2.98 -17.21 11.26
N VAL A 257 -3.79 -17.92 12.05
CA VAL A 257 -5.22 -18.10 11.78
C VAL A 257 -6.02 -17.60 12.97
N SER A 258 -7.00 -16.74 12.74
CA SER A 258 -7.91 -16.27 13.80
C SER A 258 -9.37 -16.33 13.36
N ASP A 259 -10.27 -16.44 14.32
CA ASP A 259 -11.72 -16.30 14.16
C ASP A 259 -12.19 -14.84 14.14
N ILE A 260 -11.29 -13.89 14.45
CA ILE A 260 -11.61 -12.46 14.43
C ILE A 260 -11.60 -11.92 13.01
N LEU A 261 -12.77 -11.50 12.51
CA LEU A 261 -12.99 -11.01 11.14
C LEU A 261 -12.79 -9.49 10.95
N GLN A 262 -12.41 -8.79 12.02
CA GLN A 262 -12.15 -7.36 12.03
C GLN A 262 -10.71 -7.10 11.55
N HIS A 263 -10.55 -6.04 10.75
CA HIS A 263 -9.26 -5.69 10.10
C HIS A 263 -8.74 -4.32 10.55
N ASP A 264 -9.25 -3.80 11.66
CA ASP A 264 -8.76 -2.54 12.20
C ASP A 264 -7.37 -2.74 12.86
N PRO A 265 -6.58 -1.65 13.00
CA PRO A 265 -5.24 -1.74 13.56
C PRO A 265 -5.17 -2.33 14.99
N ILE A 266 -6.23 -2.18 15.79
CA ILE A 266 -6.29 -2.71 17.17
C ILE A 266 -6.48 -4.23 17.12
N THR A 267 -7.35 -4.70 16.22
CA THR A 267 -7.58 -6.13 16.04
C THR A 267 -6.31 -6.87 15.63
N VAL A 268 -5.55 -6.35 14.65
CA VAL A 268 -4.29 -6.97 14.23
C VAL A 268 -3.27 -7.04 15.38
N TRP A 269 -3.18 -5.98 16.19
CA TRP A 269 -2.29 -5.97 17.35
C TRP A 269 -2.72 -6.96 18.45
N THR A 270 -4.02 -7.12 18.67
CA THR A 270 -4.55 -8.03 19.71
C THR A 270 -4.48 -9.49 19.31
N THR A 271 -4.64 -9.83 18.02
CA THR A 271 -4.43 -11.20 17.53
C THR A 271 -2.96 -11.63 17.66
N ASP A 272 -2.03 -10.75 17.30
CA ASP A 272 -0.59 -11.06 17.35
C ASP A 272 -0.06 -11.25 18.78
N ASN A 273 -0.67 -10.58 19.77
CA ASN A 273 -0.28 -10.72 21.18
C ASN A 273 -1.02 -11.84 21.92
N ARG A 274 -2.06 -12.44 21.33
CA ARG A 274 -2.92 -13.43 21.99
C ARG A 274 -2.57 -14.90 21.71
N GLU A 275 -1.52 -15.21 20.98
CA GLU A 275 -1.02 -16.59 20.87
C GLU A 275 -0.29 -17.09 22.14
N SER A 276 -0.91 -16.86 23.31
CA SER A 276 -0.75 -17.69 24.50
C SER A 276 -1.97 -18.61 24.60
N TRP A 277 -2.09 -19.55 23.68
CA TRP A 277 -3.14 -20.57 23.73
C TRP A 277 -2.69 -21.71 24.65
N ASN A 278 -3.31 -21.78 25.83
CA ASN A 278 -3.25 -22.93 26.73
C ASN A 278 -4.19 -24.02 26.19
N GLY A 279 -3.62 -25.17 25.81
CA GLY A 279 -4.40 -26.36 25.43
C GLY A 279 -3.47 -27.45 24.90
N GLU A 280 -3.14 -28.40 25.77
CA GLU A 280 -2.25 -29.54 25.51
C GLU A 280 -2.70 -30.39 24.31
N THR A 281 -1.88 -30.44 23.25
CA THR A 281 -1.45 -31.69 22.59
C THR A 281 -0.36 -31.42 21.52
N GLN A 282 0.84 -31.89 21.83
CA GLN A 282 2.01 -32.19 20.96
C GLN A 282 2.50 -31.18 19.90
N ARG A 283 3.58 -30.47 20.28
CA ARG A 283 4.84 -30.09 19.55
C ARG A 283 4.74 -29.97 18.01
N ASP A 284 4.99 -28.81 17.42
CA ASP A 284 6.34 -28.26 17.28
C ASP A 284 6.41 -26.70 17.28
N LYS A 285 7.24 -26.21 18.21
CA LYS A 285 7.98 -24.93 18.27
C LYS A 285 7.62 -23.84 17.25
N LEU A 286 6.75 -22.90 17.62
CA LEU A 286 6.80 -21.52 17.14
C LEU A 286 6.37 -20.59 18.30
N PHE A 287 7.21 -19.60 18.59
CA PHE A 287 7.06 -18.53 19.59
C PHE A 287 7.32 -18.85 21.08
N ASN A 288 8.50 -18.41 21.55
CA ASN A 288 8.90 -18.34 22.95
C ASN A 288 8.37 -17.03 23.58
N PRO A 289 7.60 -17.07 24.67
CA PRO A 289 7.01 -15.88 25.33
C PRO A 289 8.03 -14.83 25.81
N LYS A 290 9.32 -15.16 25.90
CA LYS A 290 10.39 -14.19 26.23
C LYS A 290 10.80 -13.28 25.07
N LEU A 291 10.24 -13.46 23.87
CA LEU A 291 10.58 -12.64 22.69
C LEU A 291 9.78 -11.32 22.62
N THR A 292 8.69 -11.16 23.35
CA THR A 292 7.77 -10.00 23.23
C THR A 292 8.41 -8.65 23.55
N GLU A 293 9.44 -8.61 24.40
CA GLU A 293 10.19 -7.37 24.71
C GLU A 293 11.13 -6.92 23.56
N ASN A 294 11.40 -7.78 22.57
CA ASN A 294 12.38 -7.53 21.51
C ASN A 294 11.77 -7.46 20.09
N ILE A 295 10.44 -7.43 19.96
CA ILE A 295 9.75 -7.35 18.67
C ILE A 295 9.50 -5.89 18.29
N VAL A 296 9.97 -5.50 17.10
CA VAL A 296 9.60 -4.22 16.47
C VAL A 296 8.56 -4.52 15.40
N LEU A 297 7.28 -4.30 15.71
CA LEU A 297 6.17 -4.45 14.76
C LEU A 297 6.06 -3.20 13.90
N HIS A 298 6.07 -3.37 12.58
CA HIS A 298 5.81 -2.29 11.63
C HIS A 298 4.59 -2.59 10.78
N TYR A 299 3.49 -1.90 11.08
CA TYR A 299 2.28 -1.90 10.26
C TYR A 299 2.36 -0.77 9.23
N PHE A 300 2.16 -1.11 7.95
CA PHE A 300 1.97 -0.11 6.90
C PHE A 300 0.48 0.01 6.61
N LYS A 301 -0.10 1.15 6.96
CA LYS A 301 -1.43 1.52 6.47
C LYS A 301 -1.25 2.16 5.10
N TYR A 302 -1.49 1.41 4.03
CA TYR A 302 -1.69 1.99 2.70
C TYR A 302 -3.03 2.72 2.68
#